data_AF-A0A931Y3R8-F1
#
_entry.id   AF-A0A931Y3R8-F1
#
_cell.length_a   1.000
_cell.length_b   1.000
_cell.length_c   1.000
_cell.angle_alpha   90.00
_cell.angle_beta   90.00
_cell.angle_gamma   90.00
#
_symmetry.space_group_name_H-M   'P 1'
#
loop_
_entity.id
_entity.type
_entity.pdbx_description
1 polymer ?
#
loop_
_entity_poly.entity_id
_entity_poly.type
_entity_poly.pdbx_seq_one_letter_code
_entity_poly.pdbx_strand_id
1 'polypeptide(L)'
;MSDHKRSNYLVDRPFQLKASALIVGLTLLVSVPLGVLLFRTSGEAVSIGREAVEVGQTANGASNEALKQAEVLNRRLEMETLLKYGNDPKALEQTKQANALETDKLKKQAEAVKATADKFQAQRDALERTRRTLLWSVFGGVALLVVLVGVAGVLFTHKVAGPIHRMRILFREVAEGRFSPYRPLRRGDELQDFFAEFSAMVEKLKERQKEEIAHLEKAIDKAATAGASDGSLHDLRAVRDAMKRAVDGAPS
;
A
#
# COMPACT_ATOMS: atom_id res chain seq x y z
N MET A 1 -27.60 27.52 -20.67
CA MET A 1 -27.70 26.45 -19.66
C MET A 1 -26.33 25.78 -19.57
N SER A 2 -25.42 26.33 -18.77
CA SER A 2 -24.04 25.83 -18.63
C SER A 2 -23.75 25.62 -17.15
N ASP A 3 -24.04 24.41 -16.69
CA ASP A 3 -23.82 23.94 -15.33
C ASP A 3 -22.31 23.89 -15.04
N HIS A 4 -21.77 24.96 -14.44
CA HIS A 4 -20.36 25.01 -14.04
C HIS A 4 -20.21 24.19 -12.76
N LYS A 5 -20.08 22.88 -12.94
CA LYS A 5 -19.73 21.91 -11.91
C LYS A 5 -18.30 22.20 -11.43
N ARG A 6 -18.16 23.12 -10.47
CA ARG A 6 -16.88 23.37 -9.79
C ARG A 6 -16.51 22.13 -8.98
N SER A 7 -15.74 21.25 -9.58
CA SER A 7 -15.20 20.03 -8.98
C SER A 7 -14.08 20.37 -8.01
N ASN A 8 -14.41 20.98 -6.89
CA ASN A 8 -13.47 21.16 -5.79
C ASN A 8 -13.52 19.90 -4.90
N TYR A 9 -12.65 18.92 -5.18
CA TYR A 9 -12.64 17.62 -4.47
C TYR A 9 -12.25 17.74 -2.99
N LEU A 10 -11.66 18.87 -2.59
CA LEU A 10 -11.20 19.15 -1.23
C LEU A 10 -12.20 20.08 -0.52
N VAL A 11 -13.37 19.56 -0.14
CA VAL A 11 -14.37 20.30 0.66
C VAL A 11 -13.93 20.41 2.12
N ASP A 12 -13.29 19.36 2.66
CA ASP A 12 -12.74 19.33 4.02
C ASP A 12 -11.36 18.65 4.04
N ARG A 13 -10.31 19.42 3.69
CA ARG A 13 -8.90 18.97 3.63
C ARG A 13 -8.42 18.22 4.87
N PRO A 14 -8.62 18.71 6.11
CA PRO A 14 -8.02 18.06 7.28
C PRO A 14 -8.68 16.72 7.61
N PHE A 15 -9.97 16.53 7.34
CA PHE A 15 -10.66 15.26 7.60
C PHE A 15 -10.25 14.18 6.60
N GLN A 16 -10.25 14.52 5.30
CA GLN A 16 -9.90 13.60 4.23
C GLN A 16 -8.45 13.12 4.32
N LEU A 17 -7.53 14.04 4.63
CA LEU A 17 -6.11 13.71 4.78
C LEU A 17 -5.86 12.83 6.01
N LYS A 18 -6.56 13.07 7.14
CA LYS A 18 -6.44 12.21 8.33
C LYS A 18 -6.89 10.78 8.06
N ALA A 19 -8.08 10.60 7.45
CA ALA A 19 -8.61 9.28 7.14
C ALA A 19 -7.72 8.53 6.12
N SER A 20 -7.34 9.21 5.05
CA SER A 20 -6.46 8.63 4.02
C SER A 20 -5.07 8.31 4.57
N ALA A 21 -4.51 9.16 5.43
CA ALA A 21 -3.23 8.91 6.09
C ALA A 21 -3.30 7.71 7.05
N LEU A 22 -4.42 7.49 7.74
CA LEU A 22 -4.61 6.31 8.58
C LEU A 22 -4.62 5.03 7.74
N ILE A 23 -5.36 5.00 6.64
CA ILE A 23 -5.42 3.84 5.74
C ILE A 23 -4.03 3.55 5.13
N VAL A 24 -3.34 4.58 4.65
CA VAL A 24 -1.97 4.46 4.14
C VAL A 24 -1.02 3.97 5.23
N GLY A 25 -1.13 4.52 6.45
CA GLY A 25 -0.33 4.11 7.60
C GLY A 25 -0.53 2.63 7.95
N LEU A 26 -1.78 2.15 7.96
CA LEU A 26 -2.09 0.74 8.17
C LEU A 26 -1.52 -0.15 7.06
N THR A 27 -1.60 0.31 5.81
CA THR A 27 -1.03 -0.41 4.65
C THR A 27 0.48 -0.53 4.79
N LEU A 28 1.16 0.53 5.19
CA LEU A 28 2.61 0.54 5.44
C LEU A 28 2.98 -0.35 6.64
N LEU A 29 2.17 -0.35 7.70
CA LEU A 29 2.39 -1.18 8.88
C LEU A 29 2.39 -2.67 8.56
N VAL A 30 1.61 -3.12 7.56
CA VAL A 30 1.65 -4.50 7.07
C VAL A 30 2.78 -4.70 6.06
N SER A 31 2.96 -3.76 5.13
CA SER A 31 3.90 -3.91 4.01
C SER A 31 5.37 -3.87 4.45
N VAL A 32 5.72 -3.05 5.44
CA VAL A 32 7.11 -2.89 5.91
C VAL A 32 7.65 -4.18 6.55
N PRO A 33 6.97 -4.82 7.53
CA PRO A 33 7.43 -6.08 8.10
C PRO A 33 7.59 -7.19 7.06
N LEU A 34 6.64 -7.30 6.12
CA LEU A 34 6.73 -8.23 4.99
C LEU A 34 7.95 -7.96 4.12
N GLY A 35 8.21 -6.69 3.79
CA GLY A 35 9.41 -6.28 3.07
C GLY A 35 10.71 -6.61 3.83
N VAL A 36 10.75 -6.39 5.14
CA VAL A 36 11.89 -6.73 5.99
C VAL A 36 12.12 -8.25 6.04
N LEU A 37 11.05 -9.04 6.15
CA LEU A 37 11.13 -10.51 6.15
C LEU A 37 11.69 -11.02 4.83
N LEU A 38 11.20 -10.51 3.70
CA LEU A 38 11.73 -10.82 2.37
C LEU A 38 13.20 -10.41 2.23
N PHE A 39 13.57 -9.24 2.74
CA PHE A 39 14.96 -8.79 2.68
C PHE A 39 15.90 -9.71 3.49
N ARG A 40 15.49 -10.11 4.70
CA ARG A 40 16.27 -11.01 5.57
C ARG A 40 16.44 -12.39 4.95
N THR A 41 15.33 -13.03 4.57
CA THR A 41 15.35 -14.36 3.93
C THR A 41 16.14 -14.37 2.62
N SER A 42 16.06 -13.29 1.83
CA SER A 42 16.89 -13.15 0.62
C SER A 42 18.39 -13.01 0.90
N GLY A 43 18.76 -12.45 2.06
CA GLY A 43 20.16 -12.24 2.44
C GLY A 43 20.88 -13.56 2.73
N GLU A 44 20.19 -14.47 3.42
CA GLU A 44 20.70 -15.81 3.78
C GLU A 44 20.96 -16.68 2.53
N ALA A 45 20.10 -16.59 1.51
CA ALA A 45 20.32 -17.30 0.25
C ALA A 45 21.60 -16.82 -0.49
N VAL A 46 21.96 -15.54 -0.35
CA VAL A 46 23.15 -14.97 -1.00
C VAL A 46 24.44 -15.35 -0.27
N SER A 47 24.42 -15.49 1.06
CA SER A 47 25.61 -15.92 1.80
C SER A 47 26.05 -17.34 1.44
N ILE A 48 25.09 -18.26 1.28
CA ILE A 48 25.35 -19.62 0.82
C ILE A 48 26.00 -19.62 -0.58
N GLY A 49 25.50 -18.77 -1.48
CA GLY A 49 26.08 -18.63 -2.82
C GLY A 49 27.50 -18.07 -2.83
N ARG A 50 27.87 -17.20 -1.87
CA ARG A 50 29.24 -16.67 -1.76
C ARG A 50 30.23 -17.74 -1.35
N GLU A 51 29.88 -18.55 -0.35
CA GLU A 51 30.71 -19.64 0.13
C GLU A 51 30.94 -20.69 -0.96
N ALA A 52 29.90 -21.04 -1.73
CA ALA A 52 30.03 -21.97 -2.85
C ALA A 52 30.99 -21.47 -3.95
N VAL A 53 30.98 -20.16 -4.24
CA VAL A 53 31.91 -19.55 -5.21
C VAL A 53 33.35 -19.58 -4.68
N GLU A 54 33.54 -19.29 -3.39
CA GLU A 54 34.87 -19.32 -2.76
C GLU A 54 35.47 -20.73 -2.75
N VAL A 55 34.68 -21.74 -2.40
CA VAL A 55 35.08 -23.15 -2.47
C VAL A 55 35.40 -23.57 -3.91
N GLY A 56 34.59 -23.16 -4.89
CA GLY A 56 34.86 -23.42 -6.31
C GLY A 56 36.17 -22.80 -6.79
N GLN A 57 36.43 -21.54 -6.44
CA GLN A 57 37.64 -20.82 -6.85
C GLN A 57 38.91 -21.36 -6.19
N THR A 58 38.85 -21.68 -4.91
CA THR A 58 39.97 -22.30 -4.18
C THR A 58 40.29 -23.69 -4.73
N ALA A 59 39.28 -24.52 -5.00
CA ALA A 59 39.47 -25.82 -5.65
C ALA A 59 40.09 -25.69 -7.05
N ASN A 60 39.64 -24.72 -7.86
CA ASN A 60 40.23 -24.44 -9.17
C ASN A 60 41.68 -23.97 -9.07
N GLY A 61 42.01 -23.12 -8.08
CA GLY A 61 43.37 -22.69 -7.78
C GLY A 61 44.28 -23.87 -7.43
N ALA A 62 43.85 -24.71 -6.48
CA ALA A 62 44.59 -25.90 -6.06
C ALA A 62 44.78 -26.92 -7.20
N SER A 63 43.76 -27.10 -8.05
CA SER A 63 43.86 -27.99 -9.21
C SER A 63 44.85 -27.49 -10.26
N ASN A 64 44.89 -26.18 -10.52
CA ASN A 64 45.90 -25.57 -11.40
C ASN A 64 47.32 -25.65 -10.83
N GLU A 65 47.46 -25.55 -9.50
CA GLU A 65 48.76 -25.70 -8.86
C GLU A 65 49.25 -27.15 -8.92
N ALA A 66 48.36 -28.13 -8.67
CA ALA A 66 48.66 -29.55 -8.83
C ALA A 66 49.09 -29.88 -10.27
N LEU A 67 48.46 -29.28 -11.28
CA LEU A 67 48.89 -29.42 -12.68
C LEU A 67 50.31 -28.90 -12.91
N LYS A 68 50.64 -27.72 -12.41
CA LYS A 68 52.00 -27.15 -12.52
C LYS A 68 53.03 -28.02 -11.81
N GLN A 69 52.69 -28.52 -10.62
CA GLN A 69 53.56 -29.43 -9.85
C GLN A 69 53.78 -30.74 -10.61
N ALA A 70 52.75 -31.32 -11.21
CA ALA A 70 52.84 -32.52 -12.04
C ALA A 70 53.74 -32.28 -13.27
N GLU A 71 53.61 -31.15 -13.97
CA GLU A 71 54.47 -30.82 -15.11
C GLU A 71 55.96 -30.69 -14.71
N VAL A 72 56.25 -30.08 -13.56
CA VAL A 72 57.61 -29.97 -13.03
C VAL A 72 58.15 -31.34 -12.62
N LEU A 73 57.34 -32.17 -11.97
CA LEU A 73 57.71 -33.53 -11.56
C LEU A 73 58.00 -34.41 -12.78
N ASN A 74 57.17 -34.33 -13.81
CA ASN A 74 57.34 -35.07 -15.06
C ASN A 74 58.67 -34.72 -15.75
N ARG A 75 59.01 -33.42 -15.82
CA ARG A 75 60.32 -32.99 -16.35
C ARG A 75 61.49 -33.55 -15.54
N ARG A 76 61.37 -33.62 -14.22
CA ARG A 76 62.41 -34.20 -13.34
C ARG A 76 62.55 -35.71 -13.57
N LEU A 77 61.45 -36.44 -13.64
CA LEU A 77 61.42 -37.89 -13.91
C LEU A 77 62.04 -38.21 -15.28
N GLU A 78 61.74 -37.42 -16.31
CA GLU A 78 62.35 -37.57 -17.63
C GLU A 78 63.87 -37.35 -17.58
N MET A 79 64.34 -36.30 -16.90
CA MET A 79 65.76 -36.04 -16.71
C MET A 79 66.47 -37.14 -15.89
N GLU A 80 65.84 -37.64 -14.83
CA GLU A 80 66.38 -38.75 -14.02
C GLU A 80 66.49 -40.04 -14.83
N THR A 81 65.48 -40.33 -15.67
CA THR A 81 65.49 -41.49 -16.57
C THR A 81 66.67 -41.40 -17.55
N LEU A 82 66.94 -40.22 -18.11
CA LEU A 82 68.09 -39.96 -18.99
C LEU A 82 69.43 -40.16 -18.27
N LEU A 83 69.55 -39.72 -17.01
CA LEU A 83 70.78 -39.85 -16.21
C LEU A 83 71.08 -41.30 -15.82
N LYS A 84 70.05 -42.10 -15.52
CA LYS A 84 70.20 -43.46 -14.98
C LYS A 84 70.37 -44.54 -16.06
N TYR A 85 69.70 -44.39 -17.21
CA TYR A 85 69.70 -45.39 -18.29
C TYR A 85 70.38 -44.89 -19.57
N GLY A 86 70.93 -43.68 -19.59
CA GLY A 86 71.55 -43.09 -20.78
C GLY A 86 70.54 -42.90 -21.92
N ASN A 87 70.98 -43.09 -23.17
CA ASN A 87 70.14 -42.97 -24.36
C ASN A 87 69.31 -44.25 -24.66
N ASP A 88 68.90 -45.03 -23.65
CA ASP A 88 67.98 -46.14 -23.87
C ASP A 88 66.59 -45.59 -24.28
N PRO A 89 66.19 -45.76 -25.57
CA PRO A 89 64.98 -45.13 -26.08
C PRO A 89 63.70 -45.71 -25.45
N LYS A 90 63.74 -46.96 -24.99
CA LYS A 90 62.53 -47.63 -24.46
C LYS A 90 62.16 -47.14 -23.07
N ALA A 91 63.13 -46.96 -22.19
CA ALA A 91 62.90 -46.46 -20.83
C ALA A 91 62.36 -45.03 -20.84
N LEU A 92 62.91 -44.16 -21.71
CA LEU A 92 62.46 -42.78 -21.84
C LEU A 92 61.04 -42.67 -22.43
N GLU A 93 60.71 -43.48 -23.44
CA GLU A 93 59.35 -43.49 -23.99
C GLU A 93 58.30 -43.96 -22.98
N GLN A 94 58.60 -44.98 -22.18
CA GLN A 94 57.68 -45.47 -21.14
C GLN A 94 57.39 -44.39 -20.09
N THR A 95 58.42 -43.69 -19.60
CA THR A 95 58.24 -42.57 -18.65
C THR A 95 57.41 -41.45 -19.25
N LYS A 96 57.67 -41.06 -20.51
CA LYS A 96 56.89 -40.03 -21.21
C LYS A 96 55.42 -40.41 -21.39
N GLN A 97 55.15 -41.67 -21.76
CA GLN A 97 53.78 -42.16 -21.94
C GLN A 97 53.02 -42.20 -20.60
N ALA A 98 53.65 -42.66 -19.52
CA ALA A 98 53.06 -42.67 -18.18
C ALA A 98 52.75 -41.25 -17.68
N ASN A 99 53.73 -40.34 -17.80
CA ASN A 99 53.58 -38.93 -17.44
C ASN A 99 52.47 -38.23 -18.24
N ALA A 100 52.39 -38.51 -19.55
CA ALA A 100 51.36 -37.94 -20.42
C ALA A 100 49.95 -38.40 -20.04
N LEU A 101 49.78 -39.70 -19.72
CA LEU A 101 48.49 -40.23 -19.28
C LEU A 101 48.03 -39.63 -17.94
N GLU A 102 48.95 -39.47 -16.99
CA GLU A 102 48.64 -38.88 -15.68
C GLU A 102 48.32 -37.38 -15.80
N THR A 103 49.09 -36.65 -16.61
CA THR A 103 48.83 -35.23 -16.88
C THR A 103 47.50 -35.02 -17.60
N ASP A 104 47.13 -35.89 -18.55
CA ASP A 104 45.84 -35.83 -19.23
C ASP A 104 44.67 -36.04 -18.25
N LYS A 105 44.80 -36.99 -17.32
CA LYS A 105 43.80 -37.20 -16.26
C LYS A 105 43.67 -35.99 -15.34
N LEU A 106 44.79 -35.41 -14.89
CA LEU A 106 44.82 -34.20 -14.06
C LEU A 106 44.22 -33.00 -14.81
N LYS A 107 44.49 -32.86 -16.11
CA LYS A 107 43.92 -31.79 -16.94
C LYS A 107 42.40 -31.92 -17.01
N LYS A 108 41.89 -33.13 -17.27
CA LYS A 108 40.44 -33.40 -17.27
C LYS A 108 39.80 -33.13 -15.91
N GLN A 109 40.47 -33.46 -14.80
CA GLN A 109 40.01 -33.12 -13.46
C GLN A 109 39.98 -31.61 -13.23
N ALA A 110 41.04 -30.89 -13.62
CA ALA A 110 41.10 -29.43 -13.50
C ALA A 110 40.04 -28.72 -14.33
N GLU A 111 39.78 -29.21 -15.56
CA GLU A 111 38.69 -28.72 -16.40
C GLU A 111 37.31 -28.94 -15.76
N ALA A 112 37.09 -30.11 -15.15
CA ALA A 112 35.84 -30.39 -14.43
C ALA A 112 35.67 -29.49 -13.19
N VAL A 113 36.75 -29.25 -12.44
CA VAL A 113 36.76 -28.34 -11.29
C VAL A 113 36.51 -26.89 -11.72
N LYS A 114 37.18 -26.42 -12.79
CA LYS A 114 36.97 -25.10 -13.37
C LYS A 114 35.52 -24.92 -13.84
N ALA A 115 34.97 -25.89 -14.57
CA ALA A 115 33.58 -25.85 -15.01
C ALA A 115 32.60 -25.80 -13.83
N THR A 116 32.94 -26.42 -12.70
CA THR A 116 32.14 -26.35 -11.46
C THR A 116 32.24 -24.96 -10.81
N ALA A 117 33.43 -24.37 -10.74
CA ALA A 117 33.64 -23.01 -10.26
C ALA A 117 32.88 -21.97 -11.10
N ASP A 118 32.96 -22.08 -12.43
CA ASP A 118 32.27 -21.18 -13.36
C ASP A 118 30.73 -21.30 -13.20
N LYS A 119 30.21 -22.52 -12.97
CA LYS A 119 28.78 -22.74 -12.69
C LYS A 119 28.33 -22.08 -11.39
N PHE A 120 29.10 -22.18 -10.30
CA PHE A 120 28.76 -21.50 -9.04
C PHE A 120 28.76 -19.99 -9.20
N GLN A 121 29.72 -19.44 -9.96
CA GLN A 121 29.76 -18.02 -10.25
C GLN A 121 28.54 -17.57 -11.07
N ALA A 122 28.20 -18.31 -12.14
CA ALA A 122 27.02 -18.02 -12.95
C ALA A 122 25.70 -18.12 -12.15
N GLN A 123 25.57 -19.11 -11.26
CA GLN A 123 24.42 -19.26 -10.37
C GLN A 123 24.29 -18.08 -9.41
N ARG A 124 25.40 -17.62 -8.83
CA ARG A 124 25.42 -16.44 -7.96
C ARG A 124 24.97 -15.19 -8.72
N ASP A 125 25.51 -14.93 -9.91
CA ASP A 125 25.15 -13.76 -10.71
C ASP A 125 23.68 -13.79 -11.14
N ALA A 126 23.12 -14.97 -11.40
CA ALA A 126 21.70 -15.16 -11.68
C ALA A 126 20.85 -14.90 -10.43
N LEU A 127 21.30 -15.35 -9.25
CA LEU A 127 20.61 -15.11 -7.97
C LEU A 127 20.61 -13.63 -7.60
N GLU A 128 21.74 -12.92 -7.78
CA GLU A 128 21.84 -11.48 -7.53
C GLU A 128 20.93 -10.66 -8.46
N ARG A 129 20.84 -11.05 -9.75
CA ARG A 129 19.90 -10.45 -10.71
C ARG A 129 18.44 -10.69 -10.32
N THR A 130 18.10 -11.93 -9.99
CA THR A 130 16.74 -12.30 -9.54
C THR A 130 16.36 -11.53 -8.27
N ARG A 131 17.27 -11.47 -7.29
CA ARG A 131 17.07 -10.71 -6.04
C ARG A 131 16.84 -9.22 -6.31
N ARG A 132 17.69 -8.59 -7.12
CA ARG A 132 17.54 -7.16 -7.46
C ARG A 132 16.20 -6.92 -8.15
N THR A 133 15.82 -7.78 -9.09
CA THR A 133 14.54 -7.67 -9.80
C THR A 133 13.36 -7.85 -8.85
N LEU A 134 13.39 -8.86 -7.98
CA LEU A 134 12.37 -9.09 -6.96
C LEU A 134 12.21 -7.88 -6.02
N LEU A 135 13.32 -7.34 -5.50
CA LEU A 135 13.27 -6.18 -4.60
C LEU A 135 12.68 -4.95 -5.29
N TRP A 136 13.07 -4.66 -6.54
CA TRP A 136 12.48 -3.56 -7.29
C TRP A 136 11.01 -3.77 -7.63
N SER A 137 10.62 -4.99 -8.00
CA SER A 137 9.22 -5.33 -8.25
C SER A 137 8.35 -5.21 -7.00
N VAL A 138 8.83 -5.70 -5.85
CA VAL A 138 8.12 -5.58 -4.56
C VAL A 138 8.02 -4.12 -4.14
N PHE A 139 9.13 -3.37 -4.22
CA PHE A 139 9.13 -1.95 -3.89
C PHE A 139 8.18 -1.15 -4.78
N GLY A 140 8.23 -1.38 -6.10
CA GLY A 140 7.33 -0.74 -7.06
C GLY A 140 5.87 -1.13 -6.83
N GLY A 141 5.59 -2.40 -6.55
CA GLY A 141 4.25 -2.89 -6.24
C GLY A 141 3.66 -2.29 -4.97
N VAL A 142 4.44 -2.23 -3.89
CA VAL A 142 4.02 -1.58 -2.63
C VAL A 142 3.82 -0.08 -2.82
N ALA A 143 4.73 0.60 -3.52
CA ALA A 143 4.60 2.04 -3.81
C ALA A 143 3.32 2.32 -4.62
N LEU A 144 3.05 1.52 -5.66
CA LEU A 144 1.82 1.62 -6.44
C LEU A 144 0.58 1.35 -5.58
N LEU A 145 0.60 0.30 -4.74
CA LEU A 145 -0.50 -0.02 -3.83
C LEU A 145 -0.80 1.15 -2.88
N VAL A 146 0.23 1.74 -2.27
CA VAL A 146 0.09 2.91 -1.39
C VAL A 146 -0.56 4.08 -2.11
N VAL A 147 -0.14 4.35 -3.35
CA VAL A 147 -0.75 5.42 -4.17
C VAL A 147 -2.21 5.10 -4.48
N LEU A 148 -2.52 3.89 -4.94
CA LEU A 148 -3.89 3.47 -5.27
C LEU A 148 -4.81 3.55 -4.06
N VAL A 149 -4.38 3.02 -2.92
CA VAL A 149 -5.14 3.05 -1.67
C VAL A 149 -5.31 4.47 -1.15
N GLY A 150 -4.28 5.31 -1.24
CA GLY A 150 -4.37 6.72 -0.87
C GLY A 150 -5.38 7.50 -1.74
N VAL A 151 -5.32 7.31 -3.06
CA VAL A 151 -6.26 7.92 -4.00
C VAL A 151 -7.69 7.41 -3.74
N ALA A 152 -7.87 6.10 -3.56
CA ALA A 152 -9.16 5.51 -3.22
C ALA A 152 -9.72 6.07 -1.90
N GLY A 153 -8.88 6.22 -0.87
CA GLY A 153 -9.27 6.80 0.41
C GLY A 153 -9.77 8.25 0.26
N VAL A 154 -9.09 9.07 -0.55
CA VAL A 154 -9.51 10.45 -0.82
C VAL A 154 -10.85 10.48 -1.57
N LEU A 155 -11.00 9.66 -2.61
CA LEU A 155 -12.22 9.58 -3.41
C LEU A 155 -13.42 9.10 -2.58
N PHE A 156 -13.22 8.07 -1.75
CA PHE A 156 -14.25 7.58 -0.84
C PHE A 156 -14.63 8.64 0.19
N THR A 157 -13.64 9.28 0.83
CA THR A 157 -13.92 10.29 1.85
C THR A 157 -14.62 11.54 1.26
N HIS A 158 -14.44 11.85 -0.03
CA HIS A 158 -15.19 12.92 -0.69
C HIS A 158 -16.70 12.67 -0.69
N LYS A 159 -17.13 11.42 -0.93
CA LYS A 159 -18.56 11.04 -0.94
C LYS A 159 -19.22 11.11 0.45
N VAL A 160 -18.41 11.11 1.51
CA VAL A 160 -18.89 11.12 2.90
C VAL A 160 -18.77 12.52 3.52
N ALA A 161 -17.63 13.18 3.36
CA ALA A 161 -17.34 14.46 4.02
C ALA A 161 -18.27 15.60 3.57
N GLY A 162 -18.61 15.66 2.28
CA GLY A 162 -19.53 16.68 1.74
C GLY A 162 -20.91 16.62 2.39
N PRO A 163 -21.59 15.47 2.37
CA PRO A 163 -22.87 15.25 3.04
C PRO A 163 -22.83 15.53 4.55
N ILE A 164 -21.78 15.08 5.26
CA ILE A 164 -21.63 15.34 6.70
C ILE A 164 -21.64 16.84 7.01
N HIS A 165 -20.91 17.64 6.23
CA HIS A 165 -20.87 19.09 6.43
C HIS A 165 -22.26 19.72 6.28
N ARG A 166 -23.02 19.30 5.25
CA ARG A 166 -24.39 19.76 5.04
C ARG A 166 -25.32 19.36 6.17
N MET A 167 -25.23 18.12 6.62
CA MET A 167 -26.02 17.64 7.74
C MET A 167 -25.73 18.42 9.02
N ARG A 168 -24.47 18.77 9.31
CA ARG A 168 -24.13 19.62 10.47
C ARG A 168 -24.85 20.97 10.46
N ILE A 169 -25.05 21.56 9.27
CA ILE A 169 -25.81 22.81 9.13
C ILE A 169 -27.29 22.56 9.42
N LEU A 170 -27.87 21.53 8.82
CA LEU A 170 -29.29 21.17 9.03
C LEU A 170 -29.60 20.83 10.49
N PHE A 171 -28.73 20.07 11.16
CA PHE A 171 -28.88 19.77 12.59
C PHE A 171 -28.94 21.04 13.44
N ARG A 172 -28.12 22.05 13.11
CA ARG A 172 -28.11 23.32 13.82
C ARG A 172 -29.36 24.15 13.53
N GLU A 173 -29.84 24.16 12.29
CA GLU A 173 -31.12 24.81 11.97
C GLU A 173 -32.28 24.21 12.76
N VAL A 174 -32.36 22.87 12.80
CA VAL A 174 -33.38 22.15 13.57
C VAL A 174 -33.21 22.39 15.08
N ALA A 175 -31.98 22.41 15.59
CA ALA A 175 -31.69 22.72 16.99
C ALA A 175 -32.08 24.15 17.38
N GLU A 176 -32.04 25.09 16.43
CA GLU A 176 -32.51 26.46 16.59
C GLU A 176 -34.02 26.61 16.31
N GLY A 177 -34.74 25.48 16.14
CA GLY A 177 -36.18 25.45 15.94
C GLY A 177 -36.63 25.87 14.54
N ARG A 178 -35.75 25.85 13.53
CA ARG A 178 -36.10 26.19 12.13
C ARG A 178 -36.26 24.94 11.28
N PHE A 179 -37.41 24.79 10.63
CA PHE A 179 -37.78 23.63 9.81
C PHE A 179 -37.79 23.97 8.31
N SER A 180 -36.63 24.41 7.83
CA SER A 180 -36.41 24.89 6.45
C SER A 180 -36.64 23.77 5.41
N PRO A 181 -37.21 24.08 4.23
CA PRO A 181 -37.33 23.10 3.14
C PRO A 181 -35.95 22.62 2.68
N TYR A 182 -35.68 21.33 2.87
CA TYR A 182 -34.40 20.72 2.54
C TYR A 182 -34.41 20.14 1.11
N ARG A 183 -33.31 20.34 0.37
CA ARG A 183 -33.07 19.61 -0.88
C ARG A 183 -32.43 18.26 -0.56
N PRO A 184 -32.82 17.17 -1.24
CA PRO A 184 -32.21 15.87 -1.05
C PRO A 184 -30.71 15.91 -1.34
N LEU A 185 -29.96 15.05 -0.65
CA LEU A 185 -28.53 14.82 -0.93
C LEU A 185 -28.32 14.38 -2.39
N ARG A 186 -27.09 14.54 -2.88
CA ARG A 186 -26.78 14.23 -4.27
C ARG A 186 -26.82 12.71 -4.48
N ARG A 187 -27.31 12.28 -5.65
CA ARG A 187 -27.25 10.86 -6.06
C ARG A 187 -25.78 10.39 -6.08
N GLY A 188 -25.48 9.34 -5.33
CA GLY A 188 -24.14 8.74 -5.19
C GLY A 188 -23.39 9.06 -3.90
N ASP A 189 -23.99 9.86 -3.00
CA ASP A 189 -23.51 10.06 -1.62
C ASP A 189 -23.93 8.88 -0.73
N GLU A 190 -23.04 8.46 0.19
CA GLU A 190 -23.25 7.30 1.07
C GLU A 190 -24.28 7.54 2.18
N LEU A 191 -24.55 8.81 2.53
CA LEU A 191 -25.45 9.18 3.64
C LEU A 191 -26.91 9.40 3.22
N GLN A 192 -27.33 8.85 2.07
CA GLN A 192 -28.69 9.06 1.56
C GLN A 192 -29.77 8.46 2.47
N ASP A 193 -29.59 7.23 2.92
CA ASP A 193 -30.57 6.55 3.78
C ASP A 193 -30.69 7.28 5.13
N PHE A 194 -29.55 7.64 5.73
CA PHE A 194 -29.52 8.48 6.92
C PHE A 194 -30.27 9.80 6.71
N PHE A 195 -30.05 10.46 5.58
CA PHE A 195 -30.71 11.72 5.28
C PHE A 195 -32.22 11.56 5.09
N ALA A 196 -32.66 10.44 4.52
CA ALA A 196 -34.08 10.14 4.38
C ALA A 196 -34.75 9.96 5.76
N GLU A 197 -34.12 9.22 6.67
CA GLU A 197 -34.61 9.06 8.04
C GLU A 197 -34.62 10.40 8.80
N PHE A 198 -33.54 11.18 8.70
CA PHE A 198 -33.48 12.52 9.31
C PHE A 198 -34.57 13.44 8.75
N SER A 199 -34.79 13.42 7.45
CA SER A 199 -35.84 14.21 6.78
C SER A 199 -37.23 13.85 7.30
N ALA A 200 -37.52 12.55 7.43
CA ALA A 200 -38.78 12.07 7.99
C ALA A 200 -38.99 12.55 9.44
N MET A 201 -37.93 12.54 10.26
CA MET A 201 -37.98 13.09 11.63
C MET A 201 -38.29 14.59 11.63
N VAL A 202 -37.60 15.38 10.81
CA VAL A 202 -37.82 16.84 10.70
C VAL A 202 -39.24 17.14 10.23
N GLU A 203 -39.78 16.36 9.29
CA GLU A 203 -41.16 16.50 8.83
C GLU A 203 -42.16 16.24 9.97
N LYS A 204 -41.94 15.20 10.78
CA LYS A 204 -42.78 14.90 11.94
C LYS A 204 -42.75 16.00 13.01
N LEU A 205 -41.59 16.60 13.26
CA LEU A 205 -41.47 17.75 14.16
C LEU A 205 -42.23 18.97 13.61
N LYS A 206 -42.13 19.21 12.30
CA LYS A 206 -42.85 20.29 11.62
C LYS A 206 -44.36 20.10 11.66
N GLU A 207 -44.84 18.88 11.42
CA GLU A 207 -46.26 18.51 11.55
C GLU A 207 -46.77 18.78 12.97
N ARG A 208 -46.05 18.29 13.98
CA ARG A 208 -46.41 18.52 15.39
C ARG A 208 -46.47 20.00 15.75
N GLN A 209 -45.51 20.81 15.28
CA GLN A 209 -45.55 22.24 15.57
C GLN A 209 -46.70 22.97 14.87
N LYS A 210 -47.11 22.53 13.68
CA LYS A 210 -48.33 23.03 13.02
C LYS A 210 -49.58 22.71 13.82
N GLU A 211 -49.68 21.51 14.37
CA GLU A 211 -50.79 21.12 15.26
C GLU A 211 -50.83 22.00 16.51
N GLU A 212 -49.69 22.21 17.17
CA GLU A 212 -49.57 23.08 18.35
C GLU A 212 -49.96 24.54 18.04
N ILE A 213 -49.55 25.08 16.89
CA ILE A 213 -49.98 26.42 16.41
C ILE A 213 -51.50 26.47 16.23
N ALA A 214 -52.10 25.45 15.61
CA ALA A 214 -53.55 25.41 15.39
C ALA A 214 -54.34 25.32 16.72
N HIS A 215 -53.80 24.61 17.71
CA HIS A 215 -54.37 24.59 19.06
C HIS A 215 -54.25 25.95 19.76
N LEU A 216 -53.10 26.62 19.61
CA LEU A 216 -52.86 27.97 20.16
C LEU A 216 -53.79 29.01 19.53
N GLU A 217 -54.02 28.96 18.21
CA GLU A 217 -54.99 29.83 17.52
C GLU A 217 -56.40 29.71 18.11
N LYS A 218 -56.90 28.47 18.26
CA LYS A 218 -58.20 28.22 18.88
C LYS A 218 -58.28 28.73 20.32
N ALA A 219 -57.18 28.65 21.08
CA ALA A 219 -57.13 29.15 22.45
C ALA A 219 -57.14 30.69 22.51
N ILE A 220 -56.42 31.36 21.60
CA ILE A 220 -56.41 32.82 21.45
C ILE A 220 -57.82 33.31 21.10
N ASP A 221 -58.51 32.66 20.17
CA ASP A 221 -59.87 33.03 19.77
C ASP A 221 -60.86 32.92 20.94
N LYS A 222 -60.79 31.81 21.69
CA LYS A 222 -61.61 31.64 22.91
C LYS A 222 -61.32 32.71 23.96
N ALA A 223 -60.04 33.01 24.21
CA ALA A 223 -59.64 34.04 25.17
C ALA A 223 -60.14 35.43 24.76
N ALA A 224 -60.10 35.74 23.46
CA ALA A 224 -60.63 36.99 22.92
C ALA A 224 -62.16 37.09 23.14
N THR A 225 -62.91 36.02 22.88
CA THR A 225 -64.36 35.99 23.13
C THR A 225 -64.73 36.07 24.62
N ALA A 226 -63.84 35.62 25.51
CA ALA A 226 -64.03 35.65 26.96
C ALA A 226 -63.62 36.99 27.60
N GLY A 227 -63.18 37.98 26.81
CA GLY A 227 -62.82 39.31 27.31
C GLY A 227 -61.43 39.42 27.93
N ALA A 228 -60.47 38.59 27.49
CA ALA A 228 -59.06 38.74 27.88
C ALA A 228 -58.51 40.12 27.48
N SER A 229 -57.54 40.64 28.24
CA SER A 229 -56.95 41.96 27.97
C SER A 229 -56.18 41.98 26.65
N ASP A 230 -56.15 43.14 25.99
CA ASP A 230 -55.43 43.33 24.73
C ASP A 230 -53.92 43.01 24.85
N GLY A 231 -53.32 43.30 26.01
CA GLY A 231 -51.92 42.96 26.30
C GLY A 231 -51.67 41.45 26.28
N SER A 232 -52.53 40.66 26.93
CA SER A 232 -52.40 39.20 26.93
C SER A 232 -52.64 38.58 25.55
N LEU A 233 -53.60 39.11 24.78
CA LEU A 233 -53.84 38.65 23.41
C LEU A 233 -52.68 38.99 22.48
N HIS A 234 -52.04 40.16 22.67
CA HIS A 234 -50.85 40.55 21.92
C HIS A 234 -49.70 39.56 22.16
N ASP A 235 -49.40 39.22 23.41
CA ASP A 235 -48.29 38.31 23.74
C ASP A 235 -48.51 36.89 23.19
N LEU A 236 -49.73 36.37 23.28
CA LEU A 236 -50.07 35.05 22.71
C LEU A 236 -49.95 35.03 21.18
N ARG A 237 -50.38 36.11 20.50
CA ARG A 237 -50.21 36.26 19.06
C ARG A 237 -48.74 36.35 18.68
N ALA A 238 -47.91 37.04 19.47
CA ALA A 238 -46.47 37.10 19.25
C ALA A 238 -45.80 35.72 19.34
N VAL A 239 -46.21 34.87 20.29
CA VAL A 239 -45.73 33.47 20.40
C VAL A 239 -46.16 32.66 19.18
N ARG A 240 -47.44 32.72 18.79
CA ARG A 240 -47.95 32.04 17.59
C ARG A 240 -47.17 32.45 16.34
N ASP A 241 -46.93 33.74 16.17
CA ASP A 241 -46.24 34.27 15.00
C ASP A 241 -44.76 33.85 14.98
N ALA A 242 -44.11 33.75 16.15
CA ALA A 242 -42.77 33.18 16.28
C ALA A 242 -42.73 31.69 15.87
N MET A 243 -43.71 30.90 16.32
CA MET A 243 -43.82 29.47 15.94
C MET A 243 -44.09 29.31 14.44
N LYS A 244 -44.94 30.15 13.83
CA LYS A 244 -45.18 30.14 12.37
C LYS A 244 -43.91 30.44 11.58
N ARG A 245 -43.15 31.46 11.96
CA ARG A 245 -41.86 31.80 11.32
C ARG A 245 -40.86 30.63 11.34
N ALA A 246 -40.85 29.86 12.42
CA ALA A 246 -40.01 28.66 12.55
C ALA A 246 -40.39 27.54 11.54
N VAL A 247 -41.69 27.35 11.29
CA VAL A 247 -42.25 26.34 10.39
C VAL A 247 -42.12 26.73 8.92
N ASP A 248 -42.34 28.00 8.59
CA ASP A 248 -42.36 28.48 7.21
C ASP A 248 -40.94 28.63 6.63
N GLY A 249 -39.93 28.69 7.50
CA GLY A 249 -38.55 29.00 7.14
C GLY A 249 -38.42 30.48 6.77
N ALA A 250 -37.35 31.14 7.22
CA ALA A 250 -37.09 32.51 6.79
C ALA A 250 -36.91 32.53 5.26
N PRO A 251 -37.46 33.52 4.53
CA PRO A 251 -37.14 33.68 3.12
C PRO A 251 -35.61 33.84 2.99
N SER A 252 -35.02 33.00 2.16
CA SER A 252 -33.59 32.98 1.82
C SER A 252 -33.10 34.30 1.26
#